data_AF-A0A2N3N5F6-F1
#
_entry.id   AF-A0A2N3N5F6-F1
#
_cell.length_a   1.000
_cell.length_b   1.000
_cell.length_c   1.000
_cell.angle_alpha   90.00
_cell.angle_beta   90.00
_cell.angle_gamma   90.00
#
_symmetry.space_group_name_H-M   'P 1'
#
loop_
_entity.id
_entity.type
_entity.pdbx_description
1 polymer ?
#
loop_
_entity_poly.entity_id
_entity_poly.type
_entity_poly.pdbx_seq_one_letter_code
_entity_poly.pdbx_strand_id
1 'polypeptide(L)'
;MVRKLKYHEQKLLKKVDFVTYKKNEHRDHDVIRRYMIQKPEDYHNYNRLCGSIRQLAHRLSLLPPDSAVRRKHEDLLLDKLYDMGVLSTKSKLSAVENAVTVSAFARRRLPVVMTRLRMAETVQAATKLIEQGHVRVGTDTITDPAYLVTRGMEDFVTWTVGSKIKKTIMKYRDELDDFELL
;
A
#
# COMPACT_ATOMS: atom_id res chain seq x y z
N MET A 1 20.42 19.40 16.79
CA MET A 1 21.47 18.68 16.02
C MET A 1 22.80 18.86 16.73
N VAL A 2 23.64 17.84 16.78
CA VAL A 2 24.96 17.89 17.45
C VAL A 2 25.97 18.59 16.53
N ARG A 3 26.96 19.28 17.11
CA ARG A 3 28.05 19.91 16.34
C ARG A 3 28.82 18.86 15.52
N LYS A 4 29.40 19.28 14.41
CA LYS A 4 30.31 18.44 13.63
C LYS A 4 31.55 18.11 14.47
N LEU A 5 31.88 16.82 14.57
CA LEU A 5 33.07 16.33 15.27
C LEU A 5 34.34 16.72 14.50
N LYS A 6 35.39 17.09 15.23
CA LYS A 6 36.74 17.28 14.68
C LYS A 6 37.34 15.92 14.30
N TYR A 7 38.39 15.93 13.48
CA TYR A 7 39.02 14.71 12.97
C TYR A 7 39.41 13.71 14.08
N HIS A 8 40.05 14.18 15.16
CA HIS A 8 40.44 13.32 16.28
C HIS A 8 39.24 12.77 17.06
N GLU A 9 38.19 13.57 17.23
CA GLU A 9 36.94 13.18 17.90
C GLU A 9 36.21 12.10 17.09
N GLN A 10 36.12 12.27 15.76
CA GLN A 10 35.50 11.28 14.87
C GLN A 10 36.30 9.97 14.84
N LYS A 11 37.65 10.04 14.94
CA LYS A 11 38.50 8.85 14.99
C LYS A 11 38.29 8.03 16.27
N LEU A 12 37.95 8.68 17.39
CA LEU A 12 37.59 8.01 18.65
C LEU A 12 36.13 7.54 18.65
N LEU A 13 35.21 8.35 18.11
CA LEU A 13 33.77 8.14 18.16
C LEU A 13 33.19 7.58 16.84
N LYS A 14 33.87 6.60 16.23
CA LYS A 14 33.49 6.08 14.90
C LYS A 14 32.10 5.43 14.83
N LYS A 15 31.64 4.86 15.94
CA LYS A 15 30.34 4.16 16.04
C LYS A 15 29.23 5.03 16.61
N VAL A 16 29.51 6.30 16.92
CA VAL A 16 28.55 7.20 17.52
C VAL A 16 27.75 7.88 16.41
N ASP A 17 26.49 7.50 16.33
CA ASP A 17 25.47 8.20 15.56
C ASP A 17 24.20 8.26 16.43
N PHE A 18 23.65 9.46 16.60
CA PHE A 18 22.44 9.71 17.40
C PHE A 18 21.16 9.60 16.57
N VAL A 19 21.27 9.55 15.24
CA VAL A 19 20.14 9.50 14.33
C VAL A 19 19.96 8.08 13.82
N THR A 20 21.02 7.50 13.26
CA THR A 20 20.96 6.15 12.67
C THR A 20 21.59 5.13 13.61
N TYR A 21 20.78 4.17 14.06
CA TYR A 21 21.24 3.06 14.90
C TYR A 21 21.24 1.78 14.08
N LYS A 22 22.08 0.81 14.45
CA LYS A 22 22.14 -0.50 13.76
C LYS A 22 20.78 -1.22 13.68
N LYS A 23 19.90 -0.99 14.65
CA LYS A 23 18.54 -1.57 14.71
C LYS A 23 17.49 -0.72 13.95
N ASN A 24 17.77 0.57 13.73
CA ASN A 24 16.85 1.49 13.06
C ASN A 24 17.28 1.64 11.61
N GLU A 25 16.93 0.67 10.80
CA GLU A 25 16.96 0.82 9.35
C GLU A 25 15.73 1.67 9.00
N HIS A 26 15.91 3.00 8.82
CA HIS A 26 14.87 4.04 8.60
C HIS A 26 13.89 3.80 7.43
N ARG A 27 13.91 2.60 6.86
CA ARG A 27 13.01 2.08 5.84
C ARG A 27 11.54 2.20 6.23
N ASP A 28 11.21 2.03 7.52
CA ASP A 28 9.86 2.24 8.03
C ASP A 28 9.40 3.69 7.79
N HIS A 29 10.19 4.66 8.23
CA HIS A 29 9.92 6.08 8.02
C HIS A 29 9.86 6.45 6.54
N ASP A 30 10.74 5.88 5.71
CA ASP A 30 10.76 6.12 4.27
C ASP A 30 9.48 5.63 3.58
N VAL A 31 9.02 4.42 3.91
CA VAL A 31 7.79 3.85 3.36
C VAL A 31 6.56 4.59 3.87
N ILE A 32 6.52 4.90 5.17
CA ILE A 32 5.43 5.67 5.80
C ILE A 32 5.27 7.02 5.10
N ARG A 33 6.37 7.77 4.90
CA ARG A 33 6.36 9.07 4.23
C ARG A 33 5.98 8.94 2.75
N ARG A 34 6.53 7.95 2.04
CA ARG A 34 6.29 7.76 0.60
C ARG A 34 4.83 7.48 0.27
N TYR A 35 4.14 6.68 1.08
CA TYR A 35 2.76 6.26 0.83
C TYR A 35 1.73 6.95 1.74
N MET A 36 2.14 8.01 2.45
CA MET A 36 1.28 8.78 3.36
C MET A 36 0.54 7.88 4.36
N ILE A 37 1.25 6.94 4.99
CA ILE A 37 0.67 6.10 6.03
C ILE A 37 0.55 6.95 7.31
N GLN A 38 -0.66 7.07 7.86
CA GLN A 38 -0.92 7.94 9.01
C GLN A 38 -0.47 7.33 10.34
N LYS A 39 -0.70 6.02 10.51
CA LYS A 39 -0.37 5.28 11.72
C LYS A 39 0.91 4.47 11.50
N PRO A 40 2.00 4.71 12.24
CA PRO A 40 3.20 3.89 12.14
C PRO A 40 2.95 2.40 12.43
N GLU A 41 1.95 2.10 13.26
CA GLU A 41 1.51 0.73 13.57
C GLU A 41 1.07 -0.04 12.33
N ASP A 42 0.43 0.60 11.35
CA ASP A 42 0.03 -0.04 10.09
C ASP A 42 1.23 -0.64 9.36
N TYR A 43 2.36 0.08 9.36
CA TYR A 43 3.60 -0.42 8.76
C TYR A 43 4.07 -1.71 9.44
N HIS A 44 4.08 -1.74 10.77
CA HIS A 44 4.50 -2.92 11.53
C HIS A 44 3.52 -4.10 11.36
N ASN A 45 2.22 -3.81 11.29
CA ASN A 45 1.19 -4.81 11.01
C ASN A 45 1.36 -5.43 9.62
N TYR A 46 1.57 -4.61 8.59
CA TYR A 46 1.88 -5.09 7.25
C TYR A 46 3.20 -5.86 7.20
N ASN A 47 4.22 -5.44 7.95
CA ASN A 47 5.50 -6.14 7.99
C ASN A 47 5.37 -7.54 8.61
N ARG A 48 4.62 -7.66 9.72
CA ARG A 48 4.32 -8.95 10.35
C ARG A 48 3.54 -9.86 9.39
N LEU A 49 2.56 -9.31 8.68
CA LEU A 49 1.76 -10.03 7.69
C LEU A 49 2.61 -10.49 6.49
N CYS A 50 3.50 -9.65 5.97
CA CYS A 50 4.46 -10.06 4.94
C CYS A 50 5.37 -11.19 5.45
N GLY A 51 5.82 -11.11 6.70
CA GLY A 51 6.62 -12.15 7.34
C GLY A 51 5.90 -13.49 7.43
N SER A 52 4.63 -13.50 7.84
CA SER A 52 3.84 -14.74 7.92
C SER A 52 3.58 -15.36 6.54
N ILE A 53 3.30 -14.54 5.52
CA ILE A 53 3.14 -15.02 4.13
C ILE A 53 4.45 -15.64 3.61
N ARG A 54 5.59 -14.98 3.83
CA ARG A 54 6.90 -15.52 3.43
C ARG A 54 7.25 -16.80 4.18
N GLN A 55 6.93 -16.86 5.48
CA GLN A 55 7.14 -18.08 6.26
C GLN A 55 6.26 -19.23 5.75
N LEU A 56 5.01 -18.96 5.36
CA LEU A 56 4.15 -19.96 4.72
C LEU A 56 4.75 -20.45 3.40
N ALA A 57 5.18 -19.53 2.53
CA ALA A 57 5.82 -19.87 1.26
C ALA A 57 7.10 -20.71 1.47
N HIS A 58 7.90 -20.39 2.49
CA HIS A 58 9.07 -21.18 2.88
C HIS A 58 8.67 -22.57 3.39
N ARG A 59 7.62 -22.70 4.21
CA ARG A 59 7.14 -24.02 4.63
C ARG A 59 6.64 -24.86 3.45
N LEU A 60 6.00 -24.23 2.47
CA LEU A 60 5.57 -24.91 1.24
C LEU A 60 6.77 -25.36 0.39
N SER A 61 7.84 -24.56 0.31
CA SER A 61 9.03 -24.92 -0.45
C SER A 61 9.79 -26.11 0.16
N LEU A 62 9.69 -26.31 1.49
CA LEU A 62 10.27 -27.45 2.20
C LEU A 62 9.52 -28.78 1.96
N LEU A 63 8.27 -28.75 1.47
CA LEU A 63 7.52 -29.96 1.17
C LEU A 63 8.06 -30.63 -0.12
N PRO A 64 7.90 -31.97 -0.27
CA PRO A 64 8.28 -32.66 -1.50
C PRO A 64 7.56 -32.06 -2.74
N PRO A 65 8.24 -31.90 -3.88
CA PRO A 65 7.67 -31.28 -5.09
C PRO A 65 6.50 -32.07 -5.70
N ASP A 66 6.41 -33.37 -5.39
CA ASP A 66 5.36 -34.27 -5.88
C ASP A 66 4.11 -34.28 -5.00
N SER A 67 4.14 -33.60 -3.84
CA SER A 67 3.00 -33.53 -2.95
C SER A 67 1.85 -32.75 -3.58
N ALA A 68 0.68 -33.37 -3.70
CA ALA A 68 -0.54 -32.72 -4.19
C ALA A 68 -0.97 -31.54 -3.31
N VAL A 69 -0.73 -31.64 -2.00
CA VAL A 69 -1.03 -30.58 -1.02
C VAL A 69 -0.17 -29.33 -1.30
N ARG A 70 1.12 -29.52 -1.61
CA ARG A 70 2.02 -28.43 -1.94
C ARG A 70 1.52 -27.65 -3.15
N ARG A 71 1.26 -28.33 -4.28
CA ARG A 71 0.80 -27.69 -5.52
C ARG A 71 -0.52 -26.94 -5.31
N LYS A 72 -1.49 -27.57 -4.65
CA LYS A 72 -2.78 -26.94 -4.34
C LYS A 72 -2.64 -25.67 -3.52
N HIS A 73 -1.83 -25.68 -2.46
CA HIS A 73 -1.65 -24.51 -1.60
C HIS A 73 -0.74 -23.44 -2.22
N GLU A 74 0.22 -23.81 -3.06
CA GLU A 74 0.99 -22.87 -3.87
C GLU A 74 0.06 -22.08 -4.81
N ASP A 75 -0.81 -22.78 -5.55
CA ASP A 75 -1.77 -22.15 -6.46
C ASP A 75 -2.74 -21.23 -5.70
N LEU A 76 -3.33 -21.72 -4.60
CA LEU A 76 -4.24 -20.92 -3.78
C LEU A 76 -3.57 -19.67 -3.20
N LEU A 77 -2.31 -19.77 -2.76
CA LEU A 77 -1.57 -18.63 -2.23
C LEU A 77 -1.28 -17.60 -3.33
N LEU A 78 -0.85 -18.06 -4.50
CA LEU A 78 -0.52 -17.20 -5.64
C LEU A 78 -1.75 -16.50 -6.19
N ASP A 79 -2.87 -17.22 -6.36
CA ASP A 79 -4.14 -16.66 -6.82
C ASP A 79 -4.65 -15.62 -5.81
N LYS A 80 -4.65 -15.94 -4.51
CA LYS A 80 -5.12 -14.98 -3.48
C LYS A 80 -4.28 -13.69 -3.47
N LEU A 81 -2.96 -13.80 -3.58
CA LEU A 81 -2.06 -12.63 -3.60
C LEU A 81 -2.16 -11.83 -4.90
N TYR A 82 -2.44 -12.51 -6.01
CA TYR A 82 -2.70 -11.87 -7.30
C TYR A 82 -4.01 -11.10 -7.27
N ASP A 83 -5.10 -11.69 -6.80
CA ASP A 83 -6.43 -11.06 -6.70
C ASP A 83 -6.42 -9.84 -5.77
N MET A 84 -5.68 -9.91 -4.66
CA MET A 84 -5.46 -8.76 -3.78
C MET A 84 -4.59 -7.66 -4.42
N GLY A 85 -3.88 -7.96 -5.50
CA GLY A 85 -3.01 -7.01 -6.22
C GLY A 85 -1.64 -6.81 -5.60
N VAL A 86 -1.24 -7.67 -4.66
CA VAL A 86 0.09 -7.63 -4.03
C VAL A 86 1.14 -8.17 -5.01
N LEU A 87 0.80 -9.24 -5.74
CA LEU A 87 1.63 -9.79 -6.82
C LEU A 87 1.14 -9.31 -8.19
N SER A 88 2.08 -9.10 -9.10
CA SER A 88 1.81 -8.77 -10.51
C SER A 88 1.61 -10.01 -11.40
N THR A 89 2.13 -11.16 -10.98
CA THR A 89 2.09 -12.41 -11.77
C THR A 89 1.95 -13.58 -10.83
N LYS A 90 1.21 -14.61 -11.26
CA LYS A 90 0.94 -15.84 -10.49
C LYS A 90 1.84 -17.03 -10.85
N SER A 91 2.94 -16.81 -11.57
CA SER A 91 3.67 -17.90 -12.23
C SER A 91 4.69 -18.64 -11.35
N LYS A 92 5.25 -18.01 -10.31
CA LYS A 92 6.35 -18.59 -9.52
C LYS A 92 6.19 -18.29 -8.04
N LEU A 93 6.37 -19.32 -7.20
CA LEU A 93 6.40 -19.16 -5.74
C LEU A 93 7.55 -18.25 -5.27
N SER A 94 8.67 -18.20 -6.00
CA SER A 94 9.79 -17.30 -5.71
C SER A 94 9.41 -15.82 -5.80
N ALA A 95 8.34 -15.48 -6.50
CA ALA A 95 7.80 -14.12 -6.50
C ALA A 95 7.28 -13.72 -5.12
N VAL A 96 6.80 -14.67 -4.31
CA VAL A 96 6.29 -14.38 -2.96
C VAL A 96 7.39 -13.83 -2.05
N GLU A 97 8.59 -14.41 -2.11
CA GLU A 97 9.70 -14.00 -1.25
C GLU A 97 10.16 -12.55 -1.54
N ASN A 98 10.28 -12.21 -2.83
CA ASN A 98 10.82 -10.93 -3.26
C ASN A 98 9.76 -9.83 -3.41
N ALA A 99 8.57 -10.16 -3.92
CA ALA A 99 7.56 -9.16 -4.28
C ALA A 99 6.57 -8.86 -3.15
N VAL A 100 6.30 -9.81 -2.24
CA VAL A 100 5.46 -9.55 -1.06
C VAL A 100 6.25 -8.69 -0.08
N THR A 101 6.01 -7.39 -0.14
CA THR A 101 6.68 -6.36 0.66
C THR A 101 5.65 -5.43 1.27
N VAL A 102 6.03 -4.71 2.34
CA VAL A 102 5.15 -3.69 2.95
C VAL A 102 4.75 -2.63 1.93
N SER A 103 5.69 -2.23 1.06
CA SER A 103 5.42 -1.32 -0.06
C SER A 103 4.39 -1.86 -1.06
N ALA A 104 4.30 -3.17 -1.26
CA ALA A 104 3.27 -3.76 -2.13
C ALA A 104 1.88 -3.60 -1.52
N PHE A 105 1.71 -3.82 -0.20
CA PHE A 105 0.46 -3.55 0.51
C PHE A 105 0.13 -2.05 0.55
N ALA A 106 1.11 -1.20 0.84
CA ALA A 106 0.92 0.24 0.89
C ALA A 106 0.46 0.81 -0.47
N ARG A 107 0.92 0.25 -1.60
CA ARG A 107 0.46 0.61 -2.95
C ARG A 107 -0.96 0.16 -3.29
N ARG A 108 -1.55 -0.73 -2.50
CA ARG A 108 -2.96 -1.16 -2.62
C ARG A 108 -3.89 -0.37 -1.70
N ARG A 109 -3.39 0.56 -0.89
CA ARG A 109 -4.23 1.48 -0.11
C ARG A 109 -4.98 2.42 -1.05
N LEU A 110 -6.22 2.73 -0.71
CA LEU A 110 -7.13 3.54 -1.51
C LEU A 110 -6.53 4.87 -2.03
N PRO A 111 -5.83 5.70 -1.21
CA PRO A 111 -5.24 6.94 -1.70
C PRO A 111 -4.22 6.73 -2.83
N VAL A 112 -3.40 5.68 -2.74
CA VAL A 112 -2.35 5.38 -3.74
C VAL A 112 -2.97 4.85 -5.02
N VAL A 113 -4.02 4.03 -4.91
CA VAL A 113 -4.78 3.54 -6.06
C VAL A 113 -5.48 4.69 -6.77
N MET A 114 -6.11 5.63 -6.04
CA MET A 114 -6.72 6.82 -6.62
C MET A 114 -5.72 7.71 -7.39
N THR A 115 -4.51 7.91 -6.85
CA THR A 115 -3.47 8.66 -7.56
C THR A 115 -3.02 7.94 -8.83
N ARG A 116 -2.95 6.61 -8.81
CA ARG A 116 -2.66 5.80 -10.02
C ARG A 116 -3.77 5.91 -11.07
N LEU A 117 -5.03 5.92 -10.65
CA LEU A 117 -6.21 6.11 -11.50
C LEU A 117 -6.42 7.58 -11.94
N ARG A 118 -5.51 8.50 -11.58
CA ARG A 118 -5.60 9.94 -11.89
C ARG A 118 -6.86 10.63 -11.33
N MET A 119 -7.49 10.06 -10.30
CA MET A 119 -8.59 10.72 -9.58
C MET A 119 -8.10 11.87 -8.69
N ALA A 120 -6.84 11.81 -8.25
CA ALA A 120 -6.17 12.84 -7.49
C ALA A 120 -4.73 13.00 -7.97
N GLU A 121 -4.20 14.22 -7.92
CA GLU A 121 -2.85 14.52 -8.39
C GLU A 121 -1.77 13.96 -7.47
N THR A 122 -2.02 13.98 -6.16
CA THR A 122 -1.06 13.57 -5.12
C THR A 122 -1.73 12.64 -4.11
N VAL A 123 -0.93 11.80 -3.45
CA VAL A 123 -1.42 10.87 -2.41
C VAL A 123 -2.01 11.66 -1.23
N GLN A 124 -1.41 12.80 -0.88
CA GLN A 124 -1.89 13.67 0.20
C GLN A 124 -3.26 14.27 -0.12
N ALA A 125 -3.49 14.70 -1.37
CA ALA A 125 -4.81 15.18 -1.81
C ALA A 125 -5.83 14.03 -1.79
N ALA A 126 -5.45 12.85 -2.28
CA ALA A 126 -6.31 11.66 -2.25
C ALA A 126 -6.75 11.32 -0.82
N THR A 127 -5.82 11.31 0.13
CA THR A 127 -6.12 11.05 1.56
C THR A 127 -7.16 12.04 2.09
N LYS A 128 -6.98 13.35 1.84
CA LYS A 128 -7.95 14.37 2.30
C LYS A 128 -9.34 14.17 1.69
N LEU A 129 -9.42 13.83 0.41
CA LEU A 129 -10.70 13.60 -0.28
C LEU A 129 -11.44 12.38 0.26
N ILE A 130 -10.69 11.32 0.63
CA ILE A 130 -11.26 10.13 1.27
C ILE A 130 -11.76 10.48 2.68
N GLU A 131 -10.97 11.18 3.48
CA GLU A 131 -11.37 11.61 4.83
C GLU A 131 -12.61 12.50 4.83
N GLN A 132 -12.78 13.32 3.78
CA GLN A 132 -13.97 14.15 3.56
C GLN A 132 -15.19 13.35 3.08
N GLY A 133 -15.04 12.08 2.72
CA GLY A 133 -16.13 11.21 2.26
C GLY A 133 -16.54 11.43 0.80
N HIS A 134 -15.63 11.92 -0.05
CA HIS A 134 -15.92 12.12 -1.47
C HIS A 134 -15.80 10.85 -2.33
N VAL A 135 -15.27 9.75 -1.77
CA VAL A 135 -14.93 8.54 -2.50
C VAL A 135 -15.79 7.37 -2.03
N ARG A 136 -16.27 6.56 -2.98
CA ARG A 136 -16.90 5.27 -2.73
C ARG A 136 -16.19 4.17 -3.51
N VAL A 137 -16.29 2.95 -2.99
CA VAL A 137 -15.87 1.74 -3.68
C VAL A 137 -17.10 0.87 -3.85
N GLY A 138 -17.56 0.71 -5.10
CA GLY A 138 -18.86 0.10 -5.37
C GLY A 138 -20.00 0.99 -4.88
N THR A 139 -20.81 0.47 -3.97
CA THR A 139 -21.96 1.19 -3.38
C THR A 139 -21.56 2.02 -2.16
N ASP A 140 -20.51 1.61 -1.46
CA ASP A 140 -20.26 2.07 -0.09
C ASP A 140 -19.26 3.22 -0.05
N THR A 141 -19.59 4.26 0.70
CA THR A 141 -18.72 5.42 0.92
C THR A 141 -17.60 5.05 1.88
N ILE A 142 -16.35 5.24 1.46
CA ILE A 142 -15.17 4.89 2.27
C ILE A 142 -14.56 6.15 2.83
N THR A 143 -14.42 6.20 4.16
CA THR A 143 -13.79 7.30 4.90
C THR A 143 -12.41 6.97 5.44
N ASP A 144 -12.04 5.68 5.50
CA ASP A 144 -10.74 5.23 5.99
C ASP A 144 -9.69 5.15 4.86
N PRO A 145 -8.61 5.96 4.90
CA PRO A 145 -7.51 5.88 3.94
C PRO A 145 -6.71 4.56 3.99
N ALA A 146 -6.88 3.76 5.05
CA ALA A 146 -6.24 2.45 5.17
C ALA A 146 -6.96 1.33 4.43
N TYR A 147 -8.11 1.62 3.80
CA TYR A 147 -8.84 0.65 3.01
C TYR A 147 -7.97 0.07 1.87
N LEU A 148 -7.90 -1.26 1.81
CA LEU A 148 -7.14 -2.02 0.83
C LEU A 148 -8.03 -2.39 -0.35
N VAL A 149 -7.73 -1.81 -1.52
CA VAL A 149 -8.48 -2.07 -2.75
C VAL A 149 -7.90 -3.30 -3.44
N THR A 150 -8.72 -4.34 -3.66
CA THR A 150 -8.34 -5.52 -4.45
C THR A 150 -8.36 -5.22 -5.95
N ARG A 151 -7.82 -6.10 -6.80
CA ARG A 151 -7.83 -5.85 -8.26
C ARG A 151 -9.24 -5.72 -8.81
N GLY A 152 -10.14 -6.63 -8.44
CA GLY A 152 -11.54 -6.58 -8.91
C GLY A 152 -12.33 -5.39 -8.39
N MET A 153 -11.96 -4.82 -7.24
CA MET A 153 -12.62 -3.64 -6.68
C MET A 153 -12.06 -2.31 -7.22
N GLU A 154 -10.93 -2.36 -7.92
CA GLU A 154 -10.26 -1.16 -8.46
C GLU A 154 -11.14 -0.44 -9.49
N ASP A 155 -11.89 -1.18 -10.31
CA ASP A 155 -12.77 -0.64 -11.34
C ASP A 155 -14.02 0.05 -10.76
N PHE A 156 -14.36 -0.25 -9.50
CA PHE A 156 -15.52 0.32 -8.82
C PHE A 156 -15.18 1.52 -7.93
N VAL A 157 -13.92 2.00 -7.95
CA VAL A 157 -13.52 3.21 -7.22
C VAL A 157 -14.04 4.43 -7.97
N THR A 158 -14.98 5.16 -7.38
CA THR A 158 -15.60 6.34 -8.00
C THR A 158 -16.00 7.40 -6.97
N TRP A 159 -16.45 8.56 -7.44
CA TRP A 159 -16.95 9.63 -6.57
C TRP A 159 -18.30 9.26 -5.95
N THR A 160 -18.55 9.77 -4.74
CA THR A 160 -19.86 9.65 -4.09
C THR A 160 -20.95 10.42 -4.81
N VAL A 161 -22.20 10.01 -4.60
CA VAL A 161 -23.39 10.72 -5.10
C VAL A 161 -23.44 12.09 -4.44
N GLY A 162 -23.70 13.15 -5.22
CA GLY A 162 -23.69 14.54 -4.72
C GLY A 162 -22.31 15.12 -4.42
N SER A 163 -21.22 14.43 -4.78
CA SER A 163 -19.86 14.95 -4.56
C SER A 163 -19.63 16.26 -5.33
N LYS A 164 -19.22 17.30 -4.60
CA LYS A 164 -18.83 18.60 -5.21
C LYS A 164 -17.68 18.45 -6.20
N ILE A 165 -16.79 17.48 -5.97
CA ILE A 165 -15.67 17.19 -6.88
C ILE A 165 -16.20 16.67 -8.21
N LYS A 166 -17.17 15.73 -8.20
CA LYS A 166 -17.83 15.23 -9.41
C LYS A 166 -18.51 16.38 -10.16
N LYS A 167 -19.23 17.25 -9.45
CA LYS A 167 -19.88 18.43 -10.04
C LYS A 167 -18.89 19.36 -10.74
N THR A 168 -17.75 19.66 -10.11
CA THR A 168 -16.70 20.49 -10.71
C THR A 168 -16.08 19.84 -11.96
N ILE A 169 -15.86 18.52 -11.94
CA ILE A 169 -15.31 17.78 -13.08
C ILE A 169 -16.30 17.80 -14.26
N MET A 170 -17.58 17.52 -14.03
CA MET A 170 -18.60 17.56 -15.09
C MET A 170 -18.80 18.96 -15.65
N LYS A 171 -18.79 19.99 -14.78
CA LYS A 171 -18.83 21.39 -15.21
C LYS A 171 -17.63 21.77 -16.07
N TYR A 172 -16.43 21.31 -15.73
CA TYR A 172 -15.23 21.56 -16.52
C TYR A 172 -15.30 20.90 -17.91
N ARG A 173 -16.04 19.80 -18.04
CA ARG A 173 -16.27 19.08 -19.31
C ARG A 173 -17.50 19.57 -20.08
N ASP A 174 -18.24 20.54 -19.56
CA ASP A 174 -19.54 20.98 -20.08
C ASP A 174 -20.60 19.86 -20.16
N GLU A 175 -20.47 18.82 -19.32
CA GLU A 175 -21.36 17.65 -19.25
C GLU A 175 -22.21 17.67 -17.96
N LEU A 176 -22.41 18.84 -17.37
CA LEU A 176 -23.16 18.96 -16.12
C LEU A 176 -24.66 18.84 -16.38
N ASP A 177 -25.24 17.70 -15.99
CA ASP A 177 -26.69 17.53 -15.88
C ASP A 177 -27.14 17.79 -14.43
N ASP A 178 -27.96 18.82 -14.24
CA ASP A 178 -28.51 19.18 -12.92
C ASP A 178 -29.65 18.24 -12.48
N PHE A 179 -30.19 17.38 -13.35
CA PHE A 179 -31.22 16.40 -12.99
C PHE A 179 -30.66 15.24 -12.15
N GLU A 180 -29.41 14.79 -12.42
CA GLU A 180 -28.74 13.74 -11.62
C GLU A 180 -28.36 14.18 -10.20
N LEU A 181 -28.51 15.47 -9.87
CA LEU A 181 -28.11 16.06 -8.59
C LEU A 181 -29.28 16.27 -7.60
N LEU A 182 -30.52 16.02 -8.03
CA LEU A 182 -31.75 16.03 -7.21
C LEU A 182 -31.97 14.67 -6.53
#